data_AF-A0A0G4ELG1-F1
#
_entry.id   AF-A0A0G4ELG1-F1
#
_cell.length_a   1.000
_cell.length_b   1.000
_cell.length_c   1.000
_cell.angle_alpha   90.00
_cell.angle_beta   90.00
_cell.angle_gamma   90.00
#
_symmetry.space_group_name_H-M   'P 1'
#
loop_
_entity.id
_entity.type
_entity.pdbx_description
1 polymer ?
#
loop_
_entity_poly.entity_id
_entity_poly.type
_entity_poly.pdbx_seq_one_letter_code
_entity_poly.pdbx_strand_id
1 'polypeptide(L)'
;MCLMCCSRLLFSDGRTVEFEEEAASILGTSDRVTVMRGRVPRPDGGSDDAAIKIMSLEGLPDDRIKRAARDFEVEASRMRTLKGQSPFLTLIAADTDPQSPAQYTGPDGNPKKVLFIAMPPLLADYVELSRLIGWKSGELVENQYRLGIVAARYKEARKDDPRRALARLLADLKVMTKAPVITTQAHRTAVKHGIYCLDAFLNNVMLPRQALMCPDGVLERFPSVNGGIMIDLANTIAADTPGSPLPEDTPAFLGERPARVPLDQEAQEVNPAATIWFTSPEHWSLDLGYVPEPDGE
;
A
#
# COMPACT_ATOMS: atom_id res chain seq x y z
N MET A 1 -5.61 16.56 -38.19
CA MET A 1 -6.22 16.26 -36.88
C MET A 1 -5.67 14.91 -36.43
N CYS A 2 -4.73 14.89 -35.48
CA CYS A 2 -4.39 13.63 -34.81
C CYS A 2 -5.55 13.30 -33.89
N LEU A 3 -6.19 12.14 -34.08
CA LEU A 3 -7.04 11.54 -33.07
C LEU A 3 -6.17 11.38 -31.81
N MET A 4 -6.52 12.08 -30.73
CA MET A 4 -5.95 11.74 -29.42
C MET A 4 -6.39 10.30 -29.13
N CYS A 5 -5.46 9.36 -29.19
CA CYS A 5 -5.71 7.99 -28.77
C CYS A 5 -5.91 8.01 -27.25
N CYS A 6 -7.16 8.06 -26.81
CA CYS A 6 -7.52 7.93 -25.41
C CYS A 6 -7.30 6.47 -24.99
N SER A 7 -6.74 6.26 -23.80
CA SER A 7 -6.61 4.91 -23.24
C SER A 7 -7.92 4.53 -22.55
N ARG A 8 -8.21 3.22 -22.49
CA ARG A 8 -9.50 2.73 -21.99
C ARG A 8 -9.33 1.42 -21.22
N LEU A 9 -10.00 1.30 -20.09
CA LEU A 9 -10.18 0.04 -19.37
C LEU A 9 -11.64 -0.43 -19.55
N LEU A 10 -11.83 -1.59 -20.15
CA LEU A 10 -13.11 -2.28 -20.30
C LEU A 10 -13.18 -3.43 -19.29
N PHE A 11 -14.22 -3.39 -18.45
CA PHE A 11 -14.48 -4.38 -17.41
C PHE A 11 -15.11 -5.63 -18.05
N SER A 12 -15.00 -6.77 -17.38
CA SER A 12 -15.64 -8.03 -17.79
C SER A 12 -17.17 -7.91 -17.89
N ASP A 13 -17.77 -7.00 -17.10
CA ASP A 13 -19.21 -6.70 -17.11
C ASP A 13 -19.64 -5.65 -18.15
N GLY A 14 -18.71 -5.17 -18.97
CA GLY A 14 -18.97 -4.21 -20.04
C GLY A 14 -18.87 -2.73 -19.65
N ARG A 15 -18.67 -2.39 -18.37
CA ARG A 15 -18.39 -1.01 -17.96
C ARG A 15 -17.02 -0.54 -18.48
N THR A 16 -16.89 0.76 -18.73
CA THR A 16 -15.65 1.35 -19.24
C THR A 16 -15.17 2.52 -18.40
N VAL A 17 -13.85 2.64 -18.26
CA VAL A 17 -13.17 3.84 -17.78
C VAL A 17 -12.32 4.38 -18.91
N GLU A 18 -12.48 5.67 -19.21
CA GLU A 18 -11.66 6.38 -20.19
C GLU A 18 -10.59 7.20 -19.49
N PHE A 19 -9.38 7.18 -20.05
CA PHE A 19 -8.24 7.97 -19.62
C PHE A 19 -7.89 8.92 -20.77
N GLU A 20 -8.42 10.14 -20.69
CA GLU A 20 -8.29 11.17 -21.75
C GLU A 20 -6.81 11.48 -22.05
N GLU A 21 -5.99 11.60 -21.00
CA GLU A 21 -4.54 11.74 -21.08
C GLU A 21 -3.88 10.71 -20.17
N GLU A 22 -3.40 9.60 -20.75
CA GLU A 22 -2.81 8.49 -19.99
C GLU A 22 -1.67 8.95 -19.09
N ALA A 23 -0.73 9.73 -19.64
CA ALA A 23 0.44 10.19 -18.89
C ALA A 23 0.05 11.02 -17.66
N ALA A 24 -0.95 11.89 -17.77
CA ALA A 24 -1.46 12.69 -16.65
C ALA A 24 -2.28 11.85 -15.66
N SER A 25 -2.75 10.68 -16.08
CA SER A 25 -3.55 9.77 -15.25
C SER A 25 -2.67 8.84 -14.41
N ILE A 26 -1.40 8.63 -14.75
CA ILE A 26 -0.52 7.73 -13.99
C ILE A 26 -0.20 8.34 -12.62
N LEU A 27 -0.60 7.64 -11.56
CA LEU A 27 -0.28 7.97 -10.16
C LEU A 27 1.01 7.27 -9.70
N GLY A 28 1.35 6.14 -10.31
CA GLY A 28 2.57 5.41 -10.03
C GLY A 28 2.70 4.18 -10.92
N THR A 29 3.95 3.78 -11.19
CA THR A 29 4.27 2.63 -12.02
C THR A 29 5.34 1.80 -11.33
N SER A 30 5.21 0.49 -11.46
CA SER A 30 6.24 -0.51 -11.20
C SER A 30 6.40 -1.36 -12.45
N ASP A 31 7.37 -2.27 -12.47
CA ASP A 31 7.70 -3.10 -13.64
C ASP A 31 6.49 -3.78 -14.31
N ARG A 32 5.40 -4.05 -13.58
CA ARG A 32 4.23 -4.80 -14.09
C ARG A 32 2.87 -4.26 -13.67
N VAL A 33 2.85 -3.28 -12.77
CA VAL A 33 1.63 -2.69 -12.24
C VAL A 33 1.67 -1.20 -12.47
N THR A 34 0.62 -0.68 -13.08
CA THR A 34 0.39 0.76 -13.25
C THR A 34 -0.82 1.14 -12.42
N VAL A 35 -0.69 2.19 -11.61
CA VAL A 35 -1.81 2.80 -10.90
C VAL A 35 -2.23 4.04 -11.65
N MET A 36 -3.47 4.08 -12.13
CA MET A 36 -4.01 5.17 -12.93
C MET A 36 -5.21 5.81 -12.23
N ARG A 37 -5.34 7.13 -12.28
CA ARG A 37 -6.54 7.85 -11.86
C ARG A 37 -7.59 7.76 -12.96
N GLY A 38 -8.83 7.43 -12.61
CA GLY A 38 -9.93 7.38 -13.55
C GLY A 38 -11.29 7.53 -12.87
N ARG A 39 -12.35 7.64 -13.67
CA ARG A 39 -13.74 7.75 -13.19
C ARG A 39 -14.45 6.42 -13.41
N VAL A 40 -14.74 5.69 -12.33
CA VAL A 40 -15.42 4.39 -12.40
C VAL A 40 -16.93 4.60 -12.45
N PRO A 41 -17.64 4.08 -13.48
CA PRO A 41 -19.09 4.22 -13.57
C PRO A 41 -19.82 3.45 -12.46
N ARG A 42 -20.85 4.09 -11.89
CA ARG A 42 -21.76 3.50 -10.92
C ARG A 42 -23.07 3.04 -11.58
N PRO A 43 -23.76 2.05 -11.00
CA PRO A 43 -25.06 1.60 -11.51
C PRO A 43 -26.16 2.68 -11.51
N ASP A 44 -26.03 3.71 -10.67
CA ASP A 44 -26.99 4.82 -10.56
C ASP A 44 -26.79 5.91 -11.62
N GLY A 45 -25.87 5.72 -12.57
CA GLY A 45 -25.52 6.70 -13.60
C GLY A 45 -24.48 7.73 -13.17
N GLY A 46 -24.00 7.68 -11.92
CA GLY A 46 -22.87 8.49 -11.44
C GLY A 46 -21.50 7.88 -11.76
N SER A 47 -20.44 8.52 -11.25
CA SER A 47 -19.08 7.97 -11.28
C SER A 47 -18.30 8.32 -10.03
N ASP A 48 -17.42 7.40 -9.62
CA ASP A 48 -16.49 7.61 -8.51
C ASP A 48 -15.09 7.92 -9.04
N ASP A 49 -14.41 8.91 -8.45
CA ASP A 49 -12.97 9.15 -8.69
C ASP A 49 -12.16 8.04 -8.01
N ALA A 50 -11.29 7.38 -8.77
CA ALA A 50 -10.60 6.18 -8.34
C ALA A 50 -9.12 6.18 -8.74
N ALA A 51 -8.28 5.64 -7.88
CA ALA A 51 -7.00 5.05 -8.26
C ALA A 51 -7.24 3.58 -8.66
N ILE A 52 -6.79 3.21 -9.86
CA ILE A 52 -7.02 1.92 -10.48
C ILE A 52 -5.66 1.25 -10.65
N LYS A 53 -5.39 0.24 -9.81
CA LYS A 53 -4.21 -0.62 -9.90
C LYS A 53 -4.45 -1.63 -11.01
N ILE A 54 -3.69 -1.59 -12.09
CA ILE A 54 -3.83 -2.41 -13.30
C ILE A 54 -2.57 -3.26 -13.45
N MET A 55 -2.73 -4.58 -13.60
CA MET A 55 -1.64 -5.51 -13.92
C MET A 55 -1.86 -6.13 -15.29
N SER A 56 -0.86 -6.00 -16.18
CA SER A 56 -0.87 -6.68 -17.49
C SER A 56 -0.56 -8.16 -17.34
N LEU A 57 -1.35 -9.00 -18.02
CA LEU A 57 -1.12 -10.45 -18.10
C LEU A 57 -0.28 -10.86 -19.32
N GLU A 58 0.01 -9.93 -20.23
CA GLU A 58 0.73 -10.24 -21.47
C GLU A 58 2.16 -10.70 -21.21
N GLY A 59 2.56 -11.78 -21.91
CA GLY A 59 3.91 -12.32 -21.83
C GLY A 59 4.27 -12.99 -20.49
N LEU A 60 3.32 -13.11 -19.56
CA LEU A 60 3.54 -13.82 -18.31
C LEU A 60 3.37 -15.34 -18.49
N PRO A 61 4.24 -16.16 -17.87
CA PRO A 61 4.01 -17.59 -17.79
C PRO A 61 2.83 -17.91 -16.84
N ASP A 62 2.20 -19.07 -17.03
CA ASP A 62 0.97 -19.46 -16.33
C ASP A 62 1.07 -19.42 -14.79
N ASP A 63 2.22 -19.80 -14.23
CA ASP A 63 2.48 -19.77 -12.79
C ASP A 63 2.45 -18.33 -12.24
N ARG A 64 2.95 -17.37 -13.01
CA ARG A 64 2.94 -15.94 -12.67
C ARG A 64 1.55 -15.34 -12.83
N ILE A 65 0.79 -15.74 -13.84
CA ILE A 65 -0.62 -15.34 -14.00
C ILE A 65 -1.44 -15.83 -12.80
N LYS A 66 -1.29 -17.10 -12.41
CA LYS A 66 -1.98 -17.66 -11.24
C LYS A 66 -1.62 -16.93 -9.94
N ARG A 67 -0.35 -16.57 -9.75
CA ARG A 67 0.09 -15.80 -8.58
C ARG A 67 -0.51 -14.39 -8.57
N ALA A 68 -0.45 -13.68 -9.70
CA ALA A 68 -1.03 -12.36 -9.86
C ALA A 68 -2.54 -12.34 -9.57
N ALA A 69 -3.27 -13.31 -10.14
CA ALA A 69 -4.70 -13.49 -9.89
C ALA A 69 -4.99 -13.69 -8.40
N ARG A 70 -4.26 -14.59 -7.75
CA ARG A 70 -4.38 -14.84 -6.30
C ARG A 70 -4.13 -13.57 -5.49
N ASP A 71 -3.08 -12.80 -5.80
CA ASP A 71 -2.74 -11.58 -5.06
C ASP A 71 -3.86 -10.52 -5.18
N PHE A 72 -4.38 -10.32 -6.40
CA PHE A 72 -5.50 -9.40 -6.65
C PHE A 72 -6.81 -9.88 -6.00
N GLU A 73 -7.11 -11.19 -6.06
CA GLU A 73 -8.28 -11.79 -5.40
C GLU A 73 -8.23 -11.62 -3.89
N VAL A 74 -7.07 -11.88 -3.27
CA VAL A 74 -6.83 -11.67 -1.84
C VAL A 74 -7.07 -10.21 -1.49
N GLU A 75 -6.41 -9.29 -2.20
CA GLU A 75 -6.52 -7.85 -1.94
C GLU A 75 -7.98 -7.38 -2.05
N ALA A 76 -8.67 -7.67 -3.16
CA ALA A 76 -10.06 -7.30 -3.36
C ALA A 76 -10.99 -7.92 -2.31
N SER A 77 -10.78 -9.20 -1.94
CA SER A 77 -11.55 -9.88 -0.90
C SER A 77 -11.38 -9.22 0.48
N ARG A 78 -10.16 -8.83 0.84
CA ARG A 78 -9.87 -8.09 2.08
C ARG A 78 -10.56 -6.75 2.10
N MET A 79 -10.46 -5.97 1.03
CA MET A 79 -11.12 -4.67 0.93
C MET A 79 -12.65 -4.79 1.03
N ARG A 80 -13.26 -5.81 0.42
CA ARG A 80 -14.70 -6.11 0.56
C ARG A 80 -15.08 -6.43 2.01
N THR A 81 -14.26 -7.22 2.69
CA THR A 81 -14.50 -7.63 4.09
C THR A 81 -14.40 -6.43 5.04
N LEU A 82 -13.40 -5.57 4.82
CA LEU A 82 -13.09 -4.43 5.68
C LEU A 82 -13.98 -3.22 5.40
N LYS A 83 -14.63 -3.14 4.23
CA LYS A 83 -15.63 -2.12 3.87
C LYS A 83 -15.15 -0.67 4.09
N GLY A 84 -13.85 -0.41 3.87
CA GLY A 84 -13.26 0.90 4.09
C GLY A 84 -13.16 1.33 5.55
N GLN A 85 -13.32 0.41 6.50
CA GLN A 85 -13.02 0.70 7.90
C GLN A 85 -11.53 1.03 8.02
N SER A 86 -11.25 2.14 8.70
CA SER A 86 -9.88 2.60 8.89
C SER A 86 -9.01 1.51 9.57
N PRO A 87 -7.76 1.29 9.14
CA PRO A 87 -6.96 2.11 8.20
C PRO A 87 -7.08 1.72 6.72
N PHE A 88 -8.13 1.00 6.31
CA PHE A 88 -8.22 0.43 4.97
C PHE A 88 -9.04 1.27 4.00
N LEU A 89 -8.70 1.19 2.72
CA LEU A 89 -9.48 1.79 1.64
C LEU A 89 -10.74 0.96 1.33
N THR A 90 -11.80 1.64 0.90
CA THR A 90 -13.00 0.98 0.34
C THR A 90 -12.69 0.42 -1.04
N LEU A 91 -13.22 -0.76 -1.38
CA LEU A 91 -13.22 -1.25 -2.76
C LEU A 91 -14.31 -0.56 -3.58
N ILE A 92 -13.95 0.02 -4.72
CA ILE A 92 -14.92 0.60 -5.68
C ILE A 92 -15.32 -0.47 -6.71
N ALA A 93 -14.34 -1.11 -7.35
CA ALA A 93 -14.55 -2.16 -8.35
C ALA A 93 -13.29 -3.04 -8.48
N ALA A 94 -13.42 -4.23 -9.04
CA ALA A 94 -12.28 -5.08 -9.39
C ALA A 94 -12.67 -6.13 -10.44
N ASP A 95 -11.73 -6.47 -11.33
CA ASP A 95 -11.69 -7.73 -12.08
C ASP A 95 -10.40 -8.45 -11.71
N THR A 96 -10.55 -9.59 -11.04
CA THR A 96 -9.43 -10.37 -10.51
C THR A 96 -9.37 -11.78 -11.10
N ASP A 97 -10.37 -12.20 -11.88
CA ASP A 97 -10.42 -13.53 -12.50
C ASP A 97 -9.62 -13.55 -13.82
N PRO A 98 -8.54 -14.34 -13.91
CA PRO A 98 -7.72 -14.43 -15.12
C PRO A 98 -8.43 -15.17 -16.28
N GLN A 99 -9.52 -15.90 -16.03
CA GLN A 99 -10.32 -16.57 -17.07
C GLN A 99 -11.33 -15.62 -17.73
N SER A 100 -11.70 -14.54 -17.03
CA SER A 100 -12.54 -13.47 -17.55
C SER A 100 -11.91 -12.09 -17.27
N PRO A 101 -10.70 -11.81 -17.82
CA PRO A 101 -9.97 -10.61 -17.47
C PRO A 101 -10.60 -9.37 -18.11
N ALA A 102 -10.38 -8.23 -17.49
CA ALA A 102 -10.62 -6.94 -18.10
C ALA A 102 -9.68 -6.71 -19.30
N GLN A 103 -10.00 -5.70 -20.11
CA GLN A 103 -9.17 -5.29 -21.25
C GLN A 103 -8.72 -3.85 -21.10
N TYR A 104 -7.41 -3.63 -21.14
CA TYR A 104 -6.82 -2.31 -21.23
C TYR A 104 -6.39 -2.03 -22.66
N THR A 105 -6.87 -0.96 -23.26
CA THR A 105 -6.42 -0.47 -24.57
C THR A 105 -5.61 0.80 -24.33
N GLY A 106 -4.30 0.74 -24.62
CA GLY A 106 -3.42 1.89 -24.53
C GLY A 106 -3.48 2.78 -25.79
N PRO A 107 -2.56 3.74 -25.94
CA PRO A 107 -2.51 4.66 -27.07
C PRO A 107 -2.06 3.96 -28.35
N ASP A 108 -1.42 2.79 -28.22
CA ASP A 108 -1.07 1.88 -29.32
C ASP A 108 -2.32 1.22 -29.95
N GLY A 109 -3.49 1.37 -29.35
CA GLY A 109 -4.76 0.81 -29.81
C GLY A 109 -4.88 -0.71 -29.62
N ASN A 110 -3.87 -1.37 -29.06
CA ASN A 110 -3.87 -2.81 -28.89
C ASN A 110 -4.49 -3.18 -27.53
N PRO A 111 -5.56 -4.00 -27.50
CA PRO A 111 -6.15 -4.44 -26.25
C PRO A 111 -5.27 -5.49 -25.57
N LYS A 112 -5.00 -5.27 -24.28
CA LYS A 112 -4.20 -6.13 -23.40
C LYS A 112 -5.10 -6.71 -22.32
N LYS A 113 -4.93 -8.00 -22.01
CA LYS A 113 -5.63 -8.64 -20.89
C LYS A 113 -5.03 -8.15 -19.58
N VAL A 114 -5.87 -7.69 -18.67
CA VAL A 114 -5.44 -7.14 -17.38
C VAL A 114 -6.31 -7.62 -16.22
N LEU A 115 -5.73 -7.59 -15.02
CA LEU A 115 -6.46 -7.60 -13.77
C LEU A 115 -6.45 -6.18 -13.20
N PHE A 116 -7.50 -5.79 -12.47
CA PHE A 116 -7.52 -4.49 -11.82
C PHE A 116 -8.26 -4.46 -10.48
N ILE A 117 -7.87 -3.49 -9.64
CA ILE A 117 -8.59 -3.07 -8.43
C ILE A 117 -8.71 -1.56 -8.46
N ALA A 118 -9.92 -1.04 -8.24
CA ALA A 118 -10.22 0.38 -8.14
C ALA A 118 -10.57 0.75 -6.69
N MET A 119 -9.97 1.84 -6.21
CA MET A 119 -10.07 2.32 -4.82
C MET A 119 -10.01 3.85 -4.77
N PRO A 120 -10.41 4.52 -3.67
CA PRO A 120 -10.28 5.96 -3.55
C PRO A 120 -8.83 6.41 -3.74
N PRO A 121 -8.56 7.48 -4.52
CA PRO A 121 -7.21 7.95 -4.76
C PRO A 121 -6.66 8.66 -3.52
N LEU A 122 -5.42 8.35 -3.16
CA LEU A 122 -4.65 9.05 -2.14
C LEU A 122 -3.75 10.06 -2.85
N LEU A 123 -4.17 11.33 -2.87
CA LEU A 123 -3.58 12.38 -3.69
C LEU A 123 -2.54 13.20 -2.91
N ALA A 124 -2.33 14.45 -3.32
CA ALA A 124 -1.30 15.35 -2.78
C ALA A 124 -1.42 15.62 -1.27
N ASP A 125 -2.59 15.35 -0.66
CA ASP A 125 -2.84 15.42 0.77
C ASP A 125 -2.23 14.27 1.58
N TYR A 126 -1.79 13.20 0.90
CA TYR A 126 -1.07 12.09 1.49
C TYR A 126 0.41 12.06 1.06
N VAL A 127 1.21 11.32 1.83
CA VAL A 127 2.60 11.01 1.53
C VAL A 127 2.93 9.58 1.96
N GLU A 128 3.61 8.85 1.10
CA GLU A 128 4.11 7.50 1.40
C GLU A 128 5.19 7.58 2.50
N LEU A 129 5.12 6.68 3.48
CA LEU A 129 6.07 6.66 4.60
C LEU A 129 7.52 6.49 4.14
N SER A 130 7.77 5.63 3.14
CA SER A 130 9.10 5.41 2.56
C SER A 130 9.71 6.69 1.99
N ARG A 131 8.90 7.54 1.34
CA ARG A 131 9.29 8.81 0.73
C ARG A 131 9.55 9.87 1.79
N LEU A 132 8.72 9.90 2.83
CA LEU A 132 8.87 10.85 3.93
C LEU A 132 10.19 10.64 4.70
N ILE A 133 10.49 9.40 5.09
CA ILE A 133 11.67 9.06 5.91
C ILE A 133 12.91 8.79 5.04
N GLY A 134 12.72 8.61 3.73
CA GLY A 134 13.77 8.51 2.73
C GLY A 134 14.62 7.25 2.81
N TRP A 135 13.93 6.11 2.92
CA TRP A 135 14.52 4.78 2.80
C TRP A 135 14.76 4.34 1.34
N LYS A 136 14.14 5.03 0.37
CA LYS A 136 14.43 4.87 -1.07
C LYS A 136 15.21 6.07 -1.60
N SER A 137 16.19 5.80 -2.47
CA SER A 137 16.81 6.81 -3.32
C SER A 137 15.74 7.35 -4.29
N GLY A 138 15.31 8.58 -4.07
CA GLY A 138 14.30 9.27 -4.88
C GLY A 138 14.51 10.78 -4.82
N GLU A 139 13.73 11.54 -5.57
CA GLU A 139 13.90 12.98 -5.76
C GLU A 139 14.07 13.75 -4.43
N LEU A 140 14.99 14.73 -4.45
CA LEU A 140 15.47 15.50 -3.29
C LEU A 140 14.37 16.20 -2.47
N VAL A 141 13.21 16.47 -3.06
CA VAL A 141 12.13 17.26 -2.44
C VAL A 141 11.36 16.47 -1.39
N GLU A 142 11.14 15.17 -1.61
CA GLU A 142 10.31 14.35 -0.70
C GLU A 142 11.13 13.79 0.47
N ASN A 143 12.44 13.61 0.27
CA ASN A 143 13.40 13.09 1.24
C ASN A 143 13.83 14.10 2.33
N GLN A 144 13.16 15.24 2.43
CA GLN A 144 13.60 16.36 3.27
C GLN A 144 13.61 16.07 4.79
N TYR A 145 12.97 14.98 5.24
CA TYR A 145 12.90 14.55 6.64
C TYR A 145 13.81 13.35 6.94
N ARG A 146 14.71 12.97 6.02
CA ARG A 146 15.82 12.06 6.35
C ARG A 146 16.66 12.69 7.46
N LEU A 147 16.96 11.92 8.51
CA LEU A 147 17.66 12.43 9.69
C LEU A 147 19.00 13.11 9.33
N GLY A 148 19.77 12.53 8.41
CA GLY A 148 21.01 13.12 7.93
C GLY A 148 20.83 14.47 7.24
N ILE A 149 19.75 14.64 6.45
CA ILE A 149 19.42 15.90 5.78
C ILE A 149 18.98 16.95 6.80
N VAL A 150 18.12 16.57 7.76
CA VAL A 150 17.67 17.45 8.85
C VAL A 150 18.86 17.93 9.69
N ALA A 151 19.77 17.01 10.06
CA ALA A 151 20.97 17.33 10.83
C ALA A 151 21.93 18.25 10.07
N ALA A 152 22.17 17.98 8.79
CA ALA A 152 23.02 18.83 7.94
C ALA A 152 22.42 20.25 7.80
N ARG A 153 21.11 20.35 7.52
CA ARG A 153 20.38 21.62 7.42
C ARG A 153 20.48 22.44 8.70
N TYR A 154 20.30 21.79 9.86
CA TYR A 154 20.46 22.46 11.16
C TYR A 154 21.89 22.92 11.40
N LYS A 155 22.89 22.08 11.11
CA LYS A 155 24.31 22.41 11.29
C LYS A 155 24.74 23.62 10.47
N GLU A 156 24.18 23.78 9.27
CA GLU A 156 24.44 24.94 8.42
C GLU A 156 23.69 26.18 8.92
N ALA A 157 22.36 26.09 9.04
CA ALA A 157 21.52 27.24 9.38
C ALA A 157 21.83 27.84 10.76
N ARG A 158 22.30 27.03 11.72
CA ARG A 158 22.64 27.51 13.07
C ARG A 158 23.84 28.45 13.10
N LYS A 159 24.67 28.48 12.05
CA LYS A 159 25.80 29.42 11.95
C LYS A 159 25.30 30.86 11.75
N ASP A 160 24.20 31.01 11.01
CA ASP A 160 23.64 32.30 10.64
C ASP A 160 22.54 32.75 11.62
N ASP A 161 21.60 31.86 11.95
CA ASP A 161 20.48 32.14 12.87
C ASP A 161 20.18 30.93 13.76
N PRO A 162 20.81 30.83 14.94
CA PRO A 162 20.63 29.71 15.86
C PRO A 162 19.18 29.50 16.30
N ARG A 163 18.41 30.59 16.50
CA ARG A 163 17.03 30.50 17.02
C ARG A 163 16.11 29.94 15.96
N ARG A 164 16.19 30.46 14.73
CA ARG A 164 15.39 29.96 13.60
C ARG A 164 15.79 28.54 13.21
N ALA A 165 17.09 28.22 13.25
CA ALA A 165 17.57 26.87 13.00
C ALA A 165 17.00 25.86 14.01
N LEU A 166 16.97 26.21 15.30
CA LEU A 166 16.38 25.38 16.35
C LEU A 166 14.87 25.22 16.16
N ALA A 167 14.14 26.30 15.89
CA ALA A 167 12.70 26.24 15.63
C ALA A 167 12.37 25.32 14.44
N ARG A 168 13.16 25.39 13.37
CA ARG A 168 13.00 24.50 12.21
C ARG A 168 13.34 23.05 12.55
N LEU A 169 14.42 22.80 13.29
CA LEU A 169 14.78 21.45 13.75
C LEU A 169 13.63 20.82 14.54
N LEU A 170 13.03 21.57 15.48
CA LEU A 170 11.89 21.09 16.25
C LEU A 170 10.68 20.78 15.37
N ALA A 171 10.40 21.59 14.36
CA ALA A 171 9.33 21.32 13.39
C ALA A 171 9.60 20.04 12.58
N ASP A 172 10.82 19.88 12.06
CA ASP A 172 11.22 18.68 11.31
C ASP A 172 11.13 17.42 12.20
N LEU A 173 11.62 17.47 13.44
CA LEU A 173 11.54 16.37 14.41
C LEU A 173 10.10 16.02 14.80
N LYS A 174 9.20 17.01 14.89
CA LYS A 174 7.77 16.76 15.12
C LYS A 174 7.17 15.93 13.98
N VAL A 175 7.43 16.28 12.71
CA VAL A 175 6.97 15.50 11.55
C VAL A 175 7.50 14.07 11.62
N MET A 176 8.81 13.92 11.84
CA MET A 176 9.46 12.62 11.94
C MET A 176 8.93 11.76 13.09
N THR A 177 8.50 12.36 14.20
CA THR A 177 7.93 11.64 15.35
C THR A 177 6.45 11.30 15.15
N LYS A 178 5.69 12.18 14.49
CA LYS A 178 4.27 11.94 14.18
C LYS A 178 4.08 10.77 13.23
N ALA A 179 4.93 10.63 12.21
CA ALA A 179 4.85 9.55 11.23
C ALA A 179 4.79 8.14 11.87
N PRO A 180 5.76 7.69 12.70
CA PRO A 180 5.70 6.38 13.34
C PRO A 180 4.54 6.26 14.33
N VAL A 181 4.09 7.34 14.98
CA VAL A 181 2.89 7.31 15.85
C VAL A 181 1.63 6.97 15.04
N ILE A 182 1.40 7.67 13.93
CA ILE A 182 0.26 7.43 13.03
C ILE A 182 0.33 6.00 12.47
N THR A 183 1.49 5.57 11.98
CA THR A 183 1.71 4.21 11.47
C THR A 183 1.43 3.15 12.53
N THR A 184 1.90 3.36 13.76
CA THR A 184 1.64 2.44 14.88
C THR A 184 0.15 2.35 15.20
N GLN A 185 -0.58 3.46 15.15
CA GLN A 185 -2.02 3.47 15.38
C GLN A 185 -2.79 2.74 14.27
N ALA A 186 -2.37 2.91 13.01
CA ALA A 186 -2.91 2.15 11.88
C ALA A 186 -2.71 0.64 12.10
N HIS A 187 -1.49 0.20 12.47
CA HIS A 187 -1.20 -1.22 12.78
C HIS A 187 -2.05 -1.76 13.93
N ARG A 188 -2.14 -1.02 15.04
CA ARG A 188 -2.97 -1.43 16.18
C ARG A 188 -4.45 -1.55 15.80
N THR A 189 -4.91 -0.73 14.86
CA THR A 189 -6.29 -0.78 14.36
C THR A 189 -6.48 -1.93 13.37
N ALA A 190 -5.53 -2.18 12.48
CA ALA A 190 -5.52 -3.36 11.62
C ALA A 190 -5.62 -4.66 12.43
N VAL A 191 -4.85 -4.79 13.52
CA VAL A 191 -4.92 -5.95 14.43
C VAL A 191 -6.30 -6.08 15.10
N LYS A 192 -6.98 -4.97 15.43
CA LYS A 192 -8.37 -5.01 15.92
C LYS A 192 -9.36 -5.53 14.88
N HIS A 193 -9.06 -5.33 13.59
CA HIS A 193 -9.80 -5.94 12.49
C HIS A 193 -9.36 -7.39 12.19
N GLY A 194 -8.41 -7.93 12.97
CA GLY A 194 -7.83 -9.26 12.73
C GLY A 194 -6.85 -9.30 11.57
N ILE A 195 -6.36 -8.15 11.10
CA ILE A 195 -5.45 -8.06 9.96
C ILE A 195 -4.04 -7.72 10.44
N TYR A 196 -3.07 -8.52 10.01
CA TYR A 196 -1.64 -8.30 10.22
C TYR A 196 -1.01 -7.92 8.88
N CYS A 197 -0.52 -6.69 8.79
CA CYS A 197 0.04 -6.13 7.57
C CYS A 197 1.56 -6.29 7.56
N LEU A 198 2.07 -7.33 6.91
CA LEU A 198 3.49 -7.70 6.93
C LEU A 198 4.40 -6.67 6.25
N ASP A 199 3.88 -6.04 5.20
CA ASP A 199 4.65 -5.12 4.36
C ASP A 199 4.29 -3.63 4.63
N ALA A 200 3.42 -3.37 5.62
CA ALA A 200 2.94 -2.02 5.93
C ALA A 200 3.94 -1.21 6.79
N PHE A 201 5.19 -1.11 6.35
CA PHE A 201 6.23 -0.35 7.04
C PHE A 201 6.89 0.71 6.16
N LEU A 202 7.00 0.45 4.86
CA LEU A 202 7.70 1.32 3.92
C LEU A 202 6.71 1.89 2.89
N ASN A 203 6.44 1.12 1.85
CA ASN A 203 5.73 1.62 0.67
C ASN A 203 4.22 1.53 0.80
N ASN A 204 3.75 0.74 1.76
CA ASN A 204 2.36 0.36 1.88
C ASN A 204 1.62 1.09 3.01
N VAL A 205 2.15 2.26 3.40
CA VAL A 205 1.52 3.17 4.37
C VAL A 205 1.53 4.60 3.84
N MET A 206 0.35 5.19 3.77
CA MET A 206 0.11 6.56 3.36
C MET A 206 -0.28 7.39 4.58
N LEU A 207 0.39 8.53 4.75
CA LEU A 207 0.23 9.41 5.90
C LEU A 207 -0.37 10.75 5.46
N PRO A 208 -1.36 11.30 6.19
CA PRO A 208 -1.95 12.58 5.85
C PRO A 208 -1.00 13.72 6.18
N ARG A 209 -0.63 14.51 5.16
CA ARG A 209 0.28 15.65 5.31
C ARG A 209 -0.23 16.67 6.31
N GLN A 210 -1.54 16.87 6.40
CA GLN A 210 -2.12 17.80 7.37
C GLN A 210 -1.81 17.40 8.83
N ALA A 211 -1.96 16.11 9.17
CA ALA A 211 -1.65 15.63 10.53
C ALA A 211 -0.16 15.75 10.85
N LEU A 212 0.69 15.44 9.87
CA LEU A 212 2.15 15.54 9.97
C LEU A 212 2.63 16.98 10.16
N MET A 213 2.18 17.89 9.29
CA MET A 213 2.73 19.24 9.15
C MET A 213 2.10 20.27 10.10
N CYS A 214 0.97 19.97 10.74
CA CYS A 214 0.36 20.89 11.69
C CYS A 214 1.28 21.09 12.92
N PRO A 215 1.87 22.28 13.15
CA PRO A 215 2.89 22.49 14.18
C PRO A 215 2.36 22.28 15.61
N ASP A 216 1.09 22.64 15.83
CA ASP A 216 0.39 22.59 17.11
C ASP A 216 -0.63 21.46 17.18
N GLY A 217 -0.83 20.73 16.08
CA GLY A 217 -1.76 19.62 15.99
C GLY A 217 -1.28 18.47 16.86
N VAL A 218 -1.91 18.27 18.01
CA VAL A 218 -1.72 17.10 18.85
C VAL A 218 -2.40 15.92 18.17
N LEU A 219 -1.65 14.84 17.96
CA LEU A 219 -2.25 13.60 17.47
C LEU A 219 -3.19 13.05 18.54
N GLU A 220 -4.38 12.63 18.12
CA GLU A 220 -5.29 11.92 19.00
C GLU A 220 -4.64 10.60 19.44
N ARG A 221 -4.87 10.20 20.69
CA ARG A 221 -4.37 8.91 21.17
C ARG A 221 -5.19 7.78 20.56
N PHE A 222 -4.60 6.58 20.55
CA PHE A 222 -5.33 5.36 20.22
C PHE A 222 -6.63 5.27 21.04
N PRO A 223 -7.80 4.95 20.43
CA PRO A 223 -7.99 4.22 19.18
C PRO A 223 -8.01 5.05 17.88
N SER A 224 -7.77 6.37 17.92
CA SER A 224 -7.73 7.16 16.69
C SER A 224 -6.52 6.77 15.81
N VAL A 225 -6.76 6.63 14.51
CA VAL A 225 -5.74 6.32 13.49
C VAL A 225 -5.06 7.56 12.93
N ASN A 226 -5.50 8.77 13.31
CA ASN A 226 -5.02 10.05 12.78
C ASN A 226 -4.91 10.08 11.24
N GLY A 227 -5.80 9.36 10.56
CA GLY A 227 -5.89 9.27 9.10
C GLY A 227 -4.81 8.44 8.40
N GLY A 228 -3.99 7.66 9.12
CA GLY A 228 -3.06 6.73 8.49
C GLY A 228 -3.79 5.65 7.69
N ILE A 229 -3.37 5.44 6.44
CA ILE A 229 -3.97 4.47 5.53
C ILE A 229 -2.98 3.38 5.16
N MET A 230 -3.42 2.13 5.24
CA MET A 230 -2.68 0.96 4.76
C MET A 230 -3.18 0.58 3.37
N ILE A 231 -2.24 0.39 2.45
CA ILE A 231 -2.51 -0.02 1.07
C ILE A 231 -1.85 -1.36 0.79
N ASP A 232 -2.17 -1.96 -0.36
CA ASP A 232 -1.61 -3.24 -0.81
C ASP A 232 -1.88 -4.39 0.19
N LEU A 233 -3.12 -4.88 0.17
CA LEU A 233 -3.57 -5.89 1.14
C LEU A 233 -3.29 -7.34 0.70
N ALA A 234 -2.63 -7.54 -0.44
CA ALA A 234 -2.27 -8.88 -0.93
C ALA A 234 -1.35 -9.61 0.05
N ASN A 235 -0.38 -8.90 0.63
CA ASN A 235 0.58 -9.45 1.60
C ASN A 235 0.12 -9.24 3.06
N THR A 236 -1.15 -9.56 3.32
CA THR A 236 -1.74 -9.47 4.67
C THR A 236 -2.22 -10.81 5.16
N ILE A 237 -2.15 -11.00 6.47
CA ILE A 237 -2.66 -12.16 7.17
C ILE A 237 -3.95 -11.74 7.85
N ALA A 238 -5.01 -12.52 7.65
CA ALA A 238 -6.22 -12.37 8.44
C ALA A 238 -6.25 -13.48 9.48
N ALA A 239 -6.13 -13.11 10.76
CA ALA A 239 -6.56 -13.98 11.83
C ALA A 239 -8.06 -14.23 11.65
N ASP A 240 -8.45 -15.49 11.85
CA ASP A 240 -9.79 -15.99 11.55
C ASP A 240 -10.91 -15.02 11.95
N THR A 241 -11.92 -14.96 11.08
CA THR A 241 -13.22 -14.35 11.39
C THR A 241 -13.72 -14.83 12.75
N PRO A 242 -14.34 -13.95 13.56
CA PRO A 242 -14.96 -14.36 14.82
C PRO A 242 -15.88 -15.57 14.60
N GLY A 243 -15.49 -16.74 15.12
CA GLY A 243 -16.24 -17.98 14.97
C GLY A 243 -15.41 -19.25 14.77
N SER A 244 -14.16 -19.17 14.31
CA SER A 244 -13.28 -20.34 14.30
C SER A 244 -12.84 -20.65 15.73
N PRO A 245 -13.13 -21.86 16.28
CA PRO A 245 -12.70 -22.21 17.61
C PRO A 245 -11.17 -22.24 17.65
N LEU A 246 -10.60 -21.50 18.61
CA LEU A 246 -9.20 -21.68 18.98
C LEU A 246 -9.02 -23.13 19.44
N PRO A 247 -7.92 -23.82 19.07
CA PRO A 247 -7.54 -25.06 19.71
C PRO A 247 -7.52 -24.86 21.21
N GLU A 248 -8.04 -25.84 21.96
CA GLU A 248 -8.16 -25.79 23.42
C GLU A 248 -6.82 -25.46 24.10
N ASP A 249 -5.70 -25.77 23.46
CA ASP A 249 -4.33 -25.56 23.96
C ASP A 249 -3.73 -24.17 23.63
N THR A 250 -4.52 -23.22 23.12
CA THR A 250 -3.98 -21.88 22.78
C THR A 250 -3.58 -21.14 24.06
N PRO A 251 -2.29 -20.77 24.24
CA PRO A 251 -1.86 -20.07 25.43
C PRO A 251 -2.60 -18.73 25.62
N ALA A 252 -3.13 -18.50 26.82
CA ALA A 252 -3.94 -17.32 27.13
C ALA A 252 -3.23 -15.98 26.85
N PHE A 253 -1.89 -15.94 26.90
CA PHE A 253 -1.11 -14.73 26.63
C PHE A 253 -1.13 -14.29 25.16
N LEU A 254 -1.51 -15.18 24.23
CA LEU A 254 -1.62 -14.86 22.81
C LEU A 254 -2.91 -14.09 22.46
N GLY A 255 -3.84 -13.97 23.41
CA GLY A 255 -5.09 -13.25 23.25
C GLY A 255 -6.14 -13.97 22.39
N GLU A 256 -7.22 -13.26 22.07
CA GLU A 256 -8.41 -13.82 21.42
C GLU A 256 -8.24 -14.10 19.92
N ARG A 257 -7.20 -13.55 19.28
CA ARG A 257 -6.96 -13.65 17.84
C ARG A 257 -5.47 -13.85 17.52
N PRO A 258 -4.86 -14.97 17.91
CA PRO A 258 -3.45 -15.21 17.65
C PRO A 258 -3.20 -15.44 16.16
N ALA A 259 -2.22 -14.74 15.60
CA ALA A 259 -1.51 -15.21 14.42
C ALA A 259 -0.47 -16.24 14.87
N ARG A 260 -0.42 -17.37 14.16
CA ARG A 260 0.57 -18.46 14.33
C ARG A 260 1.69 -18.25 13.33
N VAL A 261 2.84 -18.89 13.51
CA VAL A 261 3.97 -18.86 12.58
C VAL A 261 4.21 -20.28 12.09
N PRO A 262 4.05 -20.59 10.79
CA PRO A 262 4.28 -21.93 10.30
C PRO A 262 5.79 -22.15 10.33
N LEU A 263 6.22 -23.27 10.89
CA LEU A 263 7.64 -23.61 11.00
C LEU A 263 8.12 -24.46 9.82
N ASP A 264 7.22 -24.98 9.00
CA ASP A 264 7.56 -25.71 7.79
C ASP A 264 7.59 -24.80 6.57
N GLN A 265 8.62 -24.99 5.74
CA GLN A 265 8.92 -24.14 4.59
C GLN A 265 7.83 -24.22 3.51
N GLU A 266 7.18 -25.37 3.35
CA GLU A 266 6.12 -25.56 2.36
C GLU A 266 4.86 -24.75 2.75
N ALA A 267 4.45 -24.76 4.02
CA ALA A 267 3.34 -23.94 4.51
C ALA A 267 3.69 -22.45 4.61
N GLN A 268 4.98 -22.09 4.73
CA GLN A 268 5.45 -20.70 4.56
C GLN A 268 5.35 -20.23 3.10
N GLU A 269 5.51 -21.14 2.13
CA GLU A 269 5.38 -20.85 0.69
C GLU A 269 3.93 -20.82 0.20
N VAL A 270 3.01 -21.50 0.90
CA VAL A 270 1.58 -21.33 0.69
C VAL A 270 1.17 -19.99 1.29
N ASN A 271 0.78 -19.03 0.44
CA ASN A 271 0.35 -17.68 0.86
C ASN A 271 -1.18 -17.50 0.76
N PRO A 272 -2.04 -18.16 1.57
CA PRO A 272 -3.45 -18.26 1.22
C PRO A 272 -4.28 -17.14 1.83
N ALA A 273 -5.29 -16.73 1.06
CA ALA A 273 -6.44 -16.03 1.57
C ALA A 273 -6.93 -16.75 2.84
N ALA A 274 -6.83 -16.06 3.98
CA ALA A 274 -7.38 -16.45 5.29
C ALA A 274 -6.61 -17.54 6.04
N THR A 275 -5.29 -17.43 6.17
CA THR A 275 -4.55 -18.27 7.12
C THR A 275 -4.15 -17.53 8.38
N ILE A 276 -4.24 -18.28 9.47
CA ILE A 276 -3.72 -18.07 10.81
C ILE A 276 -2.19 -18.04 10.89
N TRP A 277 -1.43 -17.93 9.79
CA TRP A 277 0.01 -18.23 9.75
C TRP A 277 0.83 -17.00 9.27
N PHE A 278 1.94 -16.68 9.93
CA PHE A 278 2.75 -15.45 9.84
C PHE A 278 4.23 -15.77 9.74
N THR A 279 4.95 -15.17 8.80
CA THR A 279 6.43 -15.17 8.79
C THR A 279 6.89 -13.84 9.36
N SER A 280 7.80 -13.86 10.34
CA SER A 280 8.19 -12.64 11.03
C SER A 280 9.06 -11.72 10.17
N PRO A 281 8.97 -10.38 10.34
CA PRO A 281 9.82 -9.43 9.64
C PRO A 281 11.32 -9.71 9.84
N GLU A 282 11.69 -10.30 10.98
CA GLU A 282 13.04 -10.74 11.29
C GLU A 282 13.45 -11.96 10.43
N HIS A 283 12.54 -12.93 10.21
CA HIS A 283 12.77 -14.03 9.26
C HIS A 283 12.90 -13.50 7.83
N TRP A 284 12.02 -12.58 7.42
CA TRP A 284 12.07 -11.99 6.09
C TRP A 284 13.35 -11.19 5.85
N SER A 285 13.87 -10.52 6.90
CA SER A 285 15.16 -9.83 6.87
C SER A 285 16.35 -10.79 6.82
N LEU A 286 16.23 -11.99 7.38
CA LEU A 286 17.24 -13.06 7.28
C LEU A 286 17.23 -13.70 5.88
N ASP A 287 16.07 -13.91 5.28
CA ASP A 287 15.93 -14.46 3.93
C ASP A 287 16.39 -13.47 2.83
N LEU A 288 16.22 -12.17 3.07
CA LEU A 288 16.80 -11.12 2.22
C LEU A 288 18.29 -10.87 2.47
N GLY A 289 18.86 -11.51 3.49
CA GLY A 289 20.10 -11.09 4.15
C GLY A 289 21.23 -12.11 4.13
N TYR A 290 21.58 -12.66 2.96
CA TYR A 290 22.98 -12.99 2.64
C TYR A 290 23.15 -13.14 1.12
N VAL A 291 23.61 -12.08 0.45
CA VAL A 291 24.33 -12.23 -0.82
C VAL A 291 25.80 -12.32 -0.43
N PRO A 292 26.45 -13.49 -0.55
CA PRO A 292 27.89 -13.54 -0.41
C PRO A 292 28.46 -12.54 -1.41
N GLU A 293 29.35 -11.65 -0.97
CA GLU A 293 30.17 -10.92 -1.93
C GLU A 293 30.83 -11.96 -2.84
N PRO A 294 30.81 -11.80 -4.17
CA PRO A 294 31.59 -12.68 -5.02
C PRO A 294 33.03 -12.54 -4.57
N ASP A 295 33.60 -13.65 -4.10
CA ASP A 295 35.01 -13.74 -3.78
C ASP A 295 35.78 -13.19 -4.99
N GLY A 296 36.50 -12.09 -4.77
CA GLY A 296 37.28 -11.45 -5.80
C GLY A 296 38.37 -12.41 -6.27
N GLU A 297 38.27 -12.85 -7.52
CA GLU A 297 39.40 -13.32 -8.33
C GLU A 297 39.99 -12.16 -9.15
#